data_AF-A0A3A6N3T6-F1
#
_entry.id   AF-A0A3A6N3T6-F1
#
_cell.length_a   1.000
_cell.length_b   1.000
_cell.length_c   1.000
_cell.angle_alpha   90.00
_cell.angle_beta   90.00
_cell.angle_gamma   90.00
#
_symmetry.space_group_name_H-M   'P 1'
#
loop_
_entity.id
_entity.type
_entity.pdbx_description
1 polymer ?
#
loop_
_entity_poly.entity_id
_entity_poly.type
_entity_poly.pdbx_seq_one_letter_code
_entity_poly.pdbx_strand_id
1 'polypeptide(L)'
;MGKVVGQTGKTTDSNNETVRSRPKAAAALAYDQGEDAAPRVVATGRGRLAELIEERARETGVPVYRNEELAWTLTGLAVDREIPQALYEVVAQVIAWVYHLEEKAKQSDRR
;
A
#
# COMPACT_ATOMS: atom_id res chain seq x y z
N MET A 1 -48.91 -20.39 31.47
CA MET A 1 -49.36 -19.01 31.76
C MET A 1 -48.20 -18.27 32.43
N GLY A 2 -47.40 -17.54 31.65
CA GLY A 2 -46.27 -16.74 32.15
C GLY A 2 -46.05 -15.60 31.17
N LYS A 3 -46.31 -14.37 31.62
CA LYS A 3 -46.40 -13.18 30.76
C LYS A 3 -44.98 -12.67 30.43
N VAL A 4 -44.74 -12.42 29.14
CA VAL A 4 -43.58 -11.67 28.64
C VAL A 4 -43.83 -10.19 28.89
N VAL A 5 -42.90 -9.49 29.54
CA VAL A 5 -42.93 -8.04 29.74
C VAL A 5 -42.15 -7.38 28.61
N GLY A 6 -42.78 -6.37 27.99
CA GLY A 6 -42.35 -5.73 26.76
C GLY A 6 -41.34 -4.59 26.90
N GLN A 7 -40.78 -4.32 25.72
CA GLN A 7 -40.05 -3.17 25.21
C GLN A 7 -40.06 -1.88 26.03
N THR A 8 -38.86 -1.36 26.30
CA THR A 8 -38.62 0.06 26.53
C THR A 8 -37.54 0.57 25.59
N GLY A 9 -37.97 1.52 24.74
CA GLY A 9 -37.27 2.72 24.34
C GLY A 9 -35.79 2.65 24.03
N LYS A 10 -35.48 2.85 22.74
CA LYS A 10 -34.24 3.46 22.28
C LYS A 10 -33.97 4.75 23.06
N THR A 11 -32.81 4.86 23.71
CA THR A 11 -32.18 6.15 23.99
C THR A 11 -30.81 6.15 23.35
N THR A 12 -30.78 6.87 22.23
CA THR A 12 -29.63 7.43 21.54
C THR A 12 -28.61 8.00 22.51
N ASP A 13 -27.37 7.53 22.42
CA ASP A 13 -26.18 8.37 22.57
C ASP A 13 -25.37 8.25 21.27
N SER A 14 -25.65 9.19 20.36
CA SER A 14 -24.91 9.40 19.11
C SER A 14 -23.63 10.16 19.42
N ASN A 15 -22.47 9.53 19.27
CA ASN A 15 -21.26 10.08 18.60
C ASN A 15 -19.99 9.27 18.93
N ASN A 16 -19.99 7.98 18.60
CA ASN A 16 -18.73 7.31 18.31
C ASN A 16 -18.86 6.61 16.95
N GLU A 17 -18.83 7.40 15.87
CA GLU A 17 -18.37 6.88 14.59
C GLU A 17 -16.93 6.45 14.81
N THR A 18 -16.75 5.17 15.14
CA THR A 18 -15.47 4.50 14.94
C THR A 18 -15.22 4.58 13.45
N VAL A 19 -14.47 5.61 13.02
CA VAL A 19 -13.97 5.72 11.66
C VAL A 19 -13.25 4.41 11.41
N ARG A 20 -13.87 3.49 10.68
CA ARG A 20 -13.25 2.22 10.32
C ARG A 20 -12.14 2.58 9.36
N SER A 21 -10.96 2.86 9.91
CA SER A 21 -9.77 3.14 9.12
C SER A 21 -9.54 1.92 8.23
N ARG A 22 -9.40 2.19 6.94
CA ARG A 22 -9.16 1.16 5.95
C ARG A 22 -7.85 0.43 6.34
N PRO A 23 -7.78 -0.91 6.25
CA PRO A 23 -6.57 -1.63 6.61
C PRO A 23 -5.36 -1.10 5.82
N LYS A 24 -4.18 -1.13 6.43
CA LYS A 24 -2.95 -0.78 5.72
C LYS A 24 -2.78 -1.67 4.48
N ALA A 25 -2.31 -1.09 3.39
CA ALA A 25 -2.00 -1.81 2.15
C ALA A 25 -0.52 -1.59 1.78
N ALA A 26 0.10 -2.60 1.18
CA ALA A 26 1.43 -2.50 0.61
C ALA A 26 1.53 -3.36 -0.64
N ALA A 27 2.31 -2.89 -1.61
CA ALA A 27 2.70 -3.65 -2.79
C ALA A 27 4.19 -3.41 -3.05
N ALA A 28 4.90 -4.46 -3.45
CA ALA A 28 6.28 -4.38 -3.90
C ALA A 28 6.30 -4.48 -5.43
N LEU A 29 7.08 -3.61 -6.06
CA LEU A 29 7.27 -3.58 -7.51
C LEU A 29 8.71 -3.94 -7.85
N ALA A 30 8.89 -4.67 -8.94
CA ALA A 30 10.18 -4.91 -9.57
C ALA A 30 10.12 -4.40 -11.02
N TYR A 31 11.25 -3.94 -11.55
CA TYR A 31 11.35 -3.51 -12.94
C TYR A 31 12.77 -3.76 -13.43
N ASP A 32 12.90 -4.69 -14.37
CA ASP A 32 14.17 -4.94 -15.06
C ASP A 32 14.19 -4.19 -16.40
N GLN A 33 15.08 -3.20 -16.50
CA GLN A 33 15.21 -2.38 -17.69
C GLN A 33 15.82 -3.20 -18.84
N GLY A 34 14.99 -3.48 -19.85
CA GLY A 34 15.40 -4.21 -21.05
C GLY A 34 14.79 -5.60 -21.16
N GLU A 35 14.25 -6.14 -20.08
CA GLU A 35 13.48 -7.39 -20.08
C GLU A 35 11.98 -7.13 -19.91
N ASP A 36 11.61 -6.25 -18.99
CA ASP A 36 10.20 -5.95 -18.68
C ASP A 36 9.68 -4.81 -19.57
N ALA A 37 8.44 -4.94 -20.06
CA ALA A 37 7.74 -3.87 -20.77
C ALA A 37 7.16 -2.84 -19.78
N ALA A 38 6.86 -3.27 -18.57
CA ALA A 38 6.43 -2.42 -17.47
C ALA A 38 6.75 -3.05 -16.10
N PRO A 39 6.77 -2.25 -15.01
CA PRO A 39 7.01 -2.77 -13.67
C PRO A 39 6.04 -3.89 -13.29
N ARG A 40 6.56 -4.93 -12.65
CA ARG A 40 5.81 -6.11 -12.19
C ARG A 40 5.51 -6.01 -10.70
N VAL A 41 4.31 -6.42 -10.31
CA VAL A 41 3.95 -6.61 -8.90
C VAL A 41 4.56 -7.91 -8.40
N VAL A 42 5.46 -7.87 -7.41
CA VAL A 42 6.15 -9.06 -6.89
C VAL A 42 5.70 -9.47 -5.50
N ALA A 43 5.00 -8.59 -4.78
CA ALA A 43 4.31 -8.92 -3.54
C ALA A 43 3.17 -7.94 -3.28
N THR A 44 2.11 -8.40 -2.62
CA THR A 44 1.03 -7.53 -2.13
C THR A 44 0.56 -8.00 -0.76
N GLY A 45 0.00 -7.08 0.03
CA GLY A 45 -0.50 -7.41 1.35
C GLY A 45 -1.43 -6.35 1.92
N ARG A 46 -2.29 -6.79 2.84
CA ARG A 46 -3.17 -5.92 3.64
C ARG A 46 -3.00 -6.22 5.12
N GLY A 47 -3.32 -5.24 5.97
CA GLY A 47 -3.19 -5.35 7.42
C GLY A 47 -1.78 -5.79 7.84
N ARG A 48 -1.68 -6.86 8.63
CA ARG A 48 -0.40 -7.38 9.12
C ARG A 48 0.58 -7.76 8.02
N LEU A 49 0.10 -8.31 6.89
CA LEU A 49 1.00 -8.65 5.78
C LEU A 49 1.60 -7.40 5.12
N ALA A 50 0.83 -6.30 5.06
CA ALA A 50 1.35 -5.02 4.56
C ALA A 50 2.46 -4.46 5.46
N GLU A 51 2.31 -4.63 6.78
CA GLU A 51 3.35 -4.24 7.75
C GLU A 51 4.63 -5.04 7.53
N LEU A 52 4.52 -6.36 7.36
CA LEU A 52 5.67 -7.24 7.10
C LEU A 52 6.39 -6.90 5.78
N ILE A 53 5.65 -6.58 4.72
CA ILE A 53 6.25 -6.14 3.44
C ILE A 53 7.06 -4.85 3.65
N GLU A 54 6.50 -3.88 4.38
CA GLU A 54 7.18 -2.61 4.64
C GLU A 54 8.39 -2.77 5.56
N GLU A 55 8.27 -3.60 6.61
CA GLU A 55 9.38 -3.99 7.49
C GLU A 55 10.51 -4.60 6.66
N ARG A 56 10.20 -5.58 5.82
CA ARG A 56 11.20 -6.24 4.98
C ARG A 56 11.87 -5.28 4.01
N ALA A 57 11.11 -4.38 3.38
CA ALA A 57 11.66 -3.37 2.49
C ALA A 57 12.70 -2.48 3.21
N ARG A 58 12.41 -2.04 4.43
CA ARG A 58 13.34 -1.22 5.23
C ARG A 58 14.61 -2.01 5.61
N GLU A 59 14.46 -3.26 6.03
CA GLU A 59 15.59 -4.11 6.39
C GLU A 59 16.55 -4.34 5.23
N THR A 60 16.03 -4.43 4.00
CA THR A 60 16.83 -4.68 2.79
C THR A 60 17.21 -3.40 2.04
N GLY A 61 16.90 -2.22 2.60
CA GLY A 61 17.21 -0.93 1.96
C GLY A 61 16.38 -0.62 0.71
N VAL A 62 15.25 -1.30 0.50
CA VAL A 62 14.32 -0.99 -0.59
C VAL A 62 13.53 0.29 -0.23
N PRO A 63 13.54 1.33 -1.09
CA PRO A 63 12.81 2.57 -0.82
C PRO A 63 11.30 2.35 -0.63
N VAL A 64 10.72 3.00 0.38
CA VAL A 64 9.28 2.92 0.67
C VAL A 64 8.60 4.22 0.27
N TYR A 65 7.78 4.15 -0.78
CA TYR A 65 6.93 5.26 -1.23
C TYR A 65 5.54 5.17 -0.58
N ARG A 66 5.10 6.24 0.11
CA ARG A 66 3.82 6.26 0.82
C ARG A 66 2.71 6.92 -0.01
N ASN A 67 1.80 6.10 -0.51
CA ASN A 67 0.54 6.55 -1.12
C ASN A 67 -0.54 5.49 -0.88
N GLU A 68 -1.55 5.81 -0.08
CA GLU A 68 -2.58 4.85 0.34
C GLU A 68 -3.44 4.38 -0.84
N GLU A 69 -3.87 5.30 -1.71
CA GLU A 69 -4.71 5.02 -2.88
C GLU A 69 -3.99 4.08 -3.86
N LEU A 70 -2.73 4.40 -4.18
CA LEU A 70 -1.90 3.59 -5.06
C LEU A 70 -1.62 2.21 -4.45
N ALA A 71 -1.26 2.15 -3.16
CA ALA A 71 -1.03 0.88 -2.49
C ALA A 71 -2.28 0.00 -2.56
N TRP A 72 -3.46 0.55 -2.26
CA TRP A 72 -4.72 -0.18 -2.36
C TRP A 72 -5.02 -0.65 -3.77
N THR A 73 -4.80 0.20 -4.77
CA THR A 73 -4.97 -0.14 -6.19
C THR A 73 -4.06 -1.31 -6.57
N LEU A 74 -2.77 -1.25 -6.22
CA LEU A 74 -1.79 -2.28 -6.52
C LEU A 74 -2.08 -3.60 -5.80
N THR A 75 -2.64 -3.59 -4.58
CA THR A 75 -3.06 -4.85 -3.91
C THR A 75 -4.17 -5.61 -4.64
N GLY A 76 -4.88 -4.97 -5.57
CA GLY A 76 -5.89 -5.61 -6.40
C GLY A 76 -5.32 -6.35 -7.61
N LEU A 77 -4.02 -6.20 -7.90
CA LEU A 77 -3.38 -6.80 -9.05
C LEU A 77 -2.83 -8.19 -8.73
N ALA A 78 -2.69 -9.02 -9.76
CA ALA A 78 -2.03 -10.30 -9.65
C ALA A 78 -0.52 -10.12 -9.45
N VAL A 79 0.04 -10.89 -8.53
CA VAL A 79 1.50 -11.00 -8.36
C VAL A 79 2.11 -11.68 -9.59
N ASP A 80 3.36 -11.36 -9.86
CA ASP A 80 4.16 -11.76 -11.01
C ASP A 80 3.59 -11.31 -12.36
N ARG A 81 2.77 -10.24 -12.35
CA ARG A 81 2.25 -9.59 -13.56
C ARG A 81 2.68 -8.13 -13.63
N GLU A 82 2.92 -7.68 -14.85
CA GLU A 82 3.13 -6.26 -15.16
C GLU A 82 1.91 -5.44 -14.76
N ILE A 83 2.14 -4.22 -14.32
CA ILE A 83 1.06 -3.27 -14.03
C ILE A 83 0.26 -2.96 -15.30
N PRO A 84 -1.04 -2.66 -15.18
CA PRO A 84 -1.83 -2.17 -16.31
C PRO A 84 -1.35 -0.81 -16.80
N GLN A 85 -1.55 -0.52 -18.09
CA GLN A 85 -1.22 0.76 -18.71
C GLN A 85 -1.80 1.97 -17.98
N ALA A 86 -3.00 1.83 -17.39
CA ALA A 86 -3.65 2.87 -16.60
C ALA A 86 -2.83 3.33 -15.37
N LEU A 87 -1.85 2.54 -14.92
CA LEU A 87 -0.99 2.86 -13.79
C LEU A 87 0.44 3.31 -14.21
N TYR A 88 0.73 3.37 -15.50
CA TYR A 88 2.09 3.67 -15.97
C TYR A 88 2.57 5.03 -15.48
N GLU A 89 1.73 6.06 -15.61
CA GLU A 89 2.13 7.42 -15.24
C GLU A 89 2.46 7.54 -13.75
N VAL A 90 1.57 7.05 -12.88
CA VAL A 90 1.76 7.14 -11.43
C VAL A 90 2.94 6.29 -10.97
N VAL A 91 3.16 5.10 -11.56
CA VAL A 91 4.30 4.25 -11.21
C VAL A 91 5.61 4.82 -11.76
N ALA A 92 5.62 5.44 -12.94
CA ALA A 92 6.80 6.14 -13.46
C ALA A 92 7.26 7.27 -12.52
N GLN A 93 6.32 7.99 -11.90
CA GLN A 93 6.65 9.00 -10.88
C GLN A 93 7.32 8.38 -9.64
N VAL A 94 6.87 7.20 -9.21
CA VAL A 94 7.52 6.46 -8.11
C VAL A 94 8.95 6.06 -8.49
N ILE A 95 9.15 5.54 -9.69
CA ILE A 95 10.48 5.15 -10.18
C ILE A 95 11.41 6.37 -10.30
N ALA A 96 10.92 7.48 -10.85
CA ALA A 96 11.68 8.73 -10.93
C ALA A 96 12.09 9.24 -9.53
N TRP A 97 11.20 9.10 -8.54
CA TRP A 97 11.52 9.43 -7.15
C TRP A 97 12.62 8.53 -6.59
N VAL A 98 12.62 7.22 -6.88
CA VAL A 98 13.70 6.30 -6.48
C VAL A 98 15.03 6.75 -7.08
N TYR A 99 15.09 7.04 -8.38
CA TYR A 99 16.33 7.52 -9.01
C TYR A 99 16.87 8.80 -8.37
N HIS A 100 15.98 9.74 -8.02
CA HIS A 100 16.38 10.96 -7.33
C HIS A 100 16.99 10.70 -5.95
N LEU A 101 16.48 9.71 -5.22
CA LEU A 101 17.08 9.31 -3.94
C LEU A 101 18.49 8.74 -4.12
N GLU A 102 18.68 7.89 -5.12
CA GLU A 102 19.98 7.30 -5.43
C GLU A 102 21.00 8.36 -5.88
N GLU A 103 20.57 9.32 -6.69
CA GLU A 103 21.39 10.45 -7.13
C GLU A 103 21.92 11.26 -5.93
N LYS A 104 21.04 11.54 -4.96
CA LYS A 104 21.40 12.25 -3.74
C LYS A 104 22.37 11.45 -2.86
N ALA A 105 22.14 10.16 -2.70
CA ALA A 105 23.03 9.28 -1.94
C ALA A 105 24.45 9.24 -2.55
N LYS A 106 24.55 9.20 -3.88
CA LYS A 106 25.84 9.26 -4.60
C LYS A 106 26.58 10.59 -4.45
N GLN A 107 25.85 11.70 -4.24
CA GLN A 107 26.45 13.03 -4.06
C GLN A 107 26.96 13.24 -2.63
N SER A 108 26.28 12.69 -1.62
CA SER A 108 26.75 12.77 -0.22
C SER A 108 28.04 11.99 0.02
N ASP A 109 28.26 10.88 -0.70
CA ASP A 109 29.43 10.02 -0.54
C ASP A 109 30.72 10.60 -1.16
N ARG A 110 30.60 11.68 -1.95
CA ARG A 110 31.73 12.39 -2.58
C ARG A 110 32.23 13.62 -1.82
N ARG A 111 31.72 13.86 -0.60
CA ARG A 111 32.10 15.00 0.25
C ARG A 111 32.72 14.51 1.55
#